data_AF-A0A1H6F119-F1
#
_entry.id   AF-A0A1H6F119-F1
#
_cell.length_a   1.000
_cell.length_b   1.000
_cell.length_c   1.000
_cell.angle_alpha   90.00
_cell.angle_beta   90.00
_cell.angle_gamma   90.00
#
_symmetry.space_group_name_H-M   'P 1'
#
loop_
_entity.id
_entity.type
_entity.pdbx_description
1 polymer ?
#
loop_
_entity_poly.entity_id
_entity_poly.type
_entity_poly.pdbx_seq_one_letter_code
_entity_poly.pdbx_strand_id
1 'polypeptide(L)' 'MFYRLKSVAKRRPAWVRKDLAALVRLLAAHQRKPLIAATLPLERAAEAHELIAGARVAGKVLLTSEEDSS' A
#
# COMPACT_ATOMS: atom_id res chain seq x y z
N MET A 1 -2.06 -17.47 3.99
CA MET A 1 -1.65 -17.61 2.58
C MET A 1 -1.05 -16.29 2.11
N PHE A 2 0.29 -16.17 2.02
CA PHE A 2 0.95 -14.92 1.62
C PHE A 2 0.94 -14.77 0.10
N TYR A 3 0.14 -13.84 -0.41
CA TYR A 3 0.11 -13.51 -1.83
C TYR A 3 1.40 -12.75 -2.22
N ARG A 4 2.39 -13.46 -2.77
CA ARG A 4 3.62 -12.86 -3.32
C ARG A 4 3.32 -12.23 -4.68
N LEU A 5 2.78 -11.02 -4.66
CA LEU A 5 2.42 -10.21 -5.84
C LEU A 5 3.56 -10.14 -6.87
N LYS A 6 4.83 -10.05 -6.42
CA LYS A 6 6.01 -9.99 -7.29
C LYS A 6 6.17 -11.22 -8.19
N SER A 7 5.89 -12.42 -7.67
CA SER A 7 6.05 -13.67 -8.41
C SER A 7 4.92 -13.89 -9.42
N VAL A 8 3.69 -13.49 -9.07
CA VAL A 8 2.51 -13.59 -9.95
C VAL A 8 2.57 -12.55 -11.07
N ALA A 9 3.00 -11.32 -10.77
CA ALA A 9 3.18 -10.26 -11.76
C ALA A 9 4.16 -10.66 -12.88
N LYS A 10 5.24 -11.36 -12.52
CA LYS A 10 6.24 -11.83 -13.50
C LYS A 10 5.71 -12.96 -14.39
N ARG A 11 4.90 -13.87 -13.84
CA ARG A 11 4.44 -15.07 -14.56
C ARG A 11 3.13 -14.89 -15.30
N ARG A 12 2.23 -14.03 -14.81
CA ARG A 12 0.87 -13.81 -15.34
C ARG A 12 0.46 -12.35 -15.21
N PRO A 13 1.07 -11.44 -15.99
CA PRO A 13 0.80 -10.01 -15.89
C PRO A 13 -0.67 -9.65 -16.20
N ALA A 14 -1.34 -10.42 -17.07
CA ALA A 14 -2.76 -10.20 -17.38
C ALA A 14 -3.69 -10.44 -16.17
N TRP A 15 -3.35 -11.40 -15.30
CA TRP A 15 -4.13 -11.66 -14.09
C TRP A 15 -3.97 -10.55 -13.07
N VAL A 16 -2.73 -10.08 -12.86
CA VAL A 16 -2.46 -8.93 -11.98
C VAL A 16 -3.19 -7.68 -12.47
N ARG A 17 -3.23 -7.43 -13.79
CA ARG A 17 -4.01 -6.31 -14.36
C ARG A 17 -5.50 -6.45 -14.08
N LYS A 18 -6.08 -7.64 -14.24
CA LYS A 18 -7.51 -7.90 -13.97
C LYS A 18 -7.84 -7.69 -12.49
N ASP A 19 -7.01 -8.22 -11.60
CA ASP A 19 -7.22 -8.12 -10.16
C ASP A 19 -7.03 -6.69 -9.65
N LEU A 20 -6.01 -5.98 -10.15
CA LEU A 20 -5.80 -4.57 -9.84
C LEU A 20 -6.98 -3.72 -10.33
N ALA A 21 -7.48 -3.97 -11.54
CA ALA A 21 -8.64 -3.26 -12.06
C ALA A 21 -9.90 -3.51 -11.20
N ALA A 22 -10.09 -4.72 -10.67
CA ALA A 22 -11.16 -5.02 -9.73
C ALA A 22 -10.97 -4.28 -8.39
N LEU A 23 -9.76 -4.25 -7.85
CA LEU A 23 -9.44 -3.51 -6.62
C LEU A 23 -9.66 -2.01 -6.77
N VAL A 24 -9.25 -1.41 -7.89
CA VAL A 24 -9.47 0.02 -8.18
C VAL A 24 -10.96 0.33 -8.31
N ARG A 25 -11.75 -0.54 -8.96
CA ARG A 25 -13.21 -0.37 -9.02
C ARG A 25 -13.86 -0.41 -7.63
N LEU A 26 -13.42 -1.32 -6.76
CA LEU A 26 -13.91 -1.40 -5.37
C LEU A 26 -13.52 -0.18 -4.54
N LEU A 27 -12.33 0.38 -4.79
CA LEU A 27 -11.87 1.62 -4.15
C LEU A 27 -12.69 2.83 -4.63
N ALA A 28 -12.92 2.94 -5.94
CA ALA A 28 -13.74 3.98 -6.54
C ALA A 28 -15.22 3.91 -6.09
N ALA A 29 -15.72 2.70 -5.85
CA ALA A 29 -17.07 2.50 -5.29
C ALA A 29 -17.16 2.80 -3.77
N HIS A 30 -16.09 3.31 -3.13
CA HIS A 30 -15.99 3.57 -1.69
C HIS A 30 -16.33 2.38 -0.77
N GLN A 31 -16.40 1.15 -1.31
CA GLN A 31 -16.80 -0.04 -0.56
C GLN A 31 -15.71 -0.51 0.43
N ARG A 32 -14.46 -0.06 0.25
CA ARG A 32 -13.34 -0.36 1.15
C ARG A 32 -12.46 0.87 1.32
N LYS A 33 -12.44 1.44 2.52
CA LYS A 33 -11.47 2.50 2.88
C LYS A 33 -10.15 1.84 3.30
N PRO A 34 -9.01 2.18 2.68
CA PRO A 34 -7.73 1.71 3.19
C PRO A 34 -7.54 2.27 4.60
N LEU A 35 -7.22 1.41 5.56
CA LEU A 35 -6.85 1.83 6.90
C LEU A 35 -5.43 2.39 6.84
N ILE A 36 -5.31 3.72 6.86
CA ILE A 36 -4.03 4.43 6.90
C ILE A 36 -3.69 4.61 8.38
N ALA A 37 -2.59 4.01 8.81
CA ALA A 37 -2.12 4.10 10.20
C ALA A 37 -1.23 5.32 10.43
N ALA A 38 -0.42 5.69 9.44
CA ALA A 38 0.43 6.88 9.48
C ALA A 38 0.81 7.32 8.07
N THR A 39 1.01 8.63 7.90
CA THR A 39 1.64 9.22 6.72
C THR A 39 2.83 10.01 7.21
N LEU A 40 4.03 9.66 6.74
CA LEU A 40 5.28 10.28 7.16
C LEU A 40 6.05 10.75 5.93
N PRO A 41 6.80 11.85 6.02
CA PRO A 41 7.68 12.26 4.94
C PRO A 41 8.81 11.24 4.77
N LEU A 42 9.36 11.12 3.55
CA LEU A 42 10.34 10.09 3.20
C LEU A 42 11.60 10.17 4.08
N GLU A 43 11.96 11.37 4.53
CA GLU A 43 13.05 11.67 5.44
C GLU A 43 12.87 10.96 6.79
N ARG A 44 11.62 10.63 7.15
CA ARG A 44 11.25 9.89 8.36
C ARG A 44 10.98 8.40 8.10
N ALA A 45 11.52 7.84 7.02
CA ALA A 45 11.40 6.41 6.72
C ALA A 45 11.90 5.50 7.85
N ALA A 46 12.93 5.90 8.59
CA ALA A 46 13.42 5.14 9.75
C ALA A 46 12.34 4.98 10.84
N GLU A 47 11.57 6.03 11.11
CA GLU A 47 10.47 5.99 12.08
C GLU A 47 9.29 5.14 11.58
N ALA A 48 8.99 5.18 10.28
CA ALA A 48 8.03 4.26 9.69
C ALA A 48 8.41 2.79 9.91
N HIS A 49 9.71 2.47 9.79
CA HIS A 49 10.22 1.13 10.07
C HIS A 49 10.06 0.73 11.53
N GLU A 50 10.35 1.63 12.48
CA GLU A 50 10.16 1.38 13.91
C GLU A 50 8.68 1.16 14.28
N LEU A 51 7.77 1.95 13.69
CA LEU A 51 6.33 1.78 13.88
C LEU A 51 5.83 0.40 13.45
N ILE A 52 6.35 -0.10 12.32
CA ILE A 52 6.03 -1.43 11.79
C ILE A 52 6.68 -2.52 12.65
N ALA A 53 7.97 -2.36 12.99
CA ALA A 53 8.72 -3.33 13.79
C ALA A 53 8.12 -3.54 15.17
N GLY A 54 7.60 -2.48 15.79
CA GLY A 54 6.93 -2.56 17.09
C GLY A 54 5.51 -3.13 17.05
N ALA A 55 4.99 -3.53 15.87
CA ALA A 55 3.58 -3.92 15.66
C ALA A 55 2.56 -2.88 16.19
N ARG A 56 2.97 -1.61 16.31
CA ARG A 56 2.16 -0.55 16.93
C ARG A 56 1.13 0.06 15.99
N VAL A 57 1.12 -0.38 14.73
CA VAL A 57 0.24 0.15 13.68
C VAL A 57 -0.65 -0.95 13.12
N ALA A 58 -1.96 -0.75 13.24
CA ALA A 58 -2.96 -1.50 12.47
C ALA A 58 -3.30 -0.70 11.22
N GLY A 59 -2.75 -1.07 10.07
CA GLY A 59 -3.00 -0.39 8.80
C GLY A 59 -1.75 -0.20 7.95
N LYS A 60 -1.85 0.62 6.91
CA LYS A 60 -0.76 0.97 6.00
C LYS A 60 -0.02 2.21 6.52
N VAL A 61 1.31 2.17 6.49
CA VAL A 61 2.17 3.36 6.66
C VAL A 61 2.53 3.87 5.28
N LEU A 62 2.24 5.15 5.02
CA LEU A 62 2.55 5.82 3.76
C LEU A 62 3.78 6.69 3.95
N LEU A 63 4.67 6.67 2.96
CA LEU A 63 5.79 7.59 2.87
C LEU A 63 5.53 8.57 1.72
N THR A 64 5.57 9.87 2.00
CA THR A 64 5.36 10.93 1.01
C THR A 64 6.70 11.61 0.72
N SER A 65 7.05 11.73 -0.56
CA SER A 65 8.10 12.66 -0.99
C SER A 65 7.53 14.08 -1.06
N GLU A 66 8.36 15.11 -0.85
CA GLU A 66 7.92 16.52 -0.89
C GLU A 66 7.28 16.97 -2.23
N GLU A 67 7.34 16.13 -3.28
CA GLU A 67 6.64 16.34 -4.56
C GLU A 67 5.11 16.19 -4.49
N ASP A 68 4.51 15.71 -3.39
CA ASP A 68 3.05 15.77 -3.15
C ASP A 68 2.58 17.19 -2.72
N SER A 69 3.23 18.22 -3.26
CA SER A 69 2.81 19.63 -3.20
C SER A 69 2.24 20.06 -4.56
N SER A 70 1.00 19.65 -4.89
CA SER A 70 0.13 20.32 -5.87
C SER A 70 -1.32 19.87 -5.75
#